data_AF-M6FE52-F1
#
_entry.id   AF-M6FE52-F1
#
_cell.length_a   1.000
_cell.length_b   1.000
_cell.length_c   1.000
_cell.angle_alpha   90.00
_cell.angle_beta   90.00
_cell.angle_gamma   90.00
#
_symmetry.space_group_name_H-M   'P 1'
#
loop_
_entity.id
_entity.type
_entity.pdbx_description
1 polymer ?
#
loop_
_entity_poly.entity_id
_entity_poly.type
_entity_poly.pdbx_seq_one_letter_code
_entity_poly.pdbx_strand_id
1 'polypeptide(L)'
;MELKKEEFPVILKSLNALFWILLITGFVSSFSPVRLSRLVSDLYRESSNWKFTHPMGHVGGLSLYIPIGLMNTHLTFGGLLQFFFPLPVFLFLRFFFDHNFKRAGIQGIILLTFLYVVFLNNARSSMLGAIFSSITAFLVLGVVRKELPTTKILLFASGTLTLLLILGIALSFTQAGQKIIDPLFGKEKHTDSGRTFIWDSTFPLMKDNPFIGVGPGNYDREIERSRKEHSEKYRELYYFYETTQRGHAHNDYFHLFAVFGFPGIFLFLFLGTELYRRLITTNLPYKHSLYFFGLSGFFFSGLFQCYFQDDEVVILFWILCGLFLRLSKEKSDSIVAI
;
A
#
# COMPACT_ATOMS: atom_id res chain seq x y z
N MET A 1 -6.85 -18.90 -18.01
CA MET A 1 -5.79 -18.57 -18.96
C MET A 1 -4.55 -19.38 -18.58
N GLU A 2 -4.22 -20.42 -19.35
CA GLU A 2 -3.02 -21.23 -19.13
C GLU A 2 -1.79 -20.49 -19.67
N LEU A 3 -1.14 -19.74 -18.79
CA LEU A 3 0.04 -18.96 -19.11
C LEU A 3 1.22 -19.89 -19.45
N LYS A 4 1.76 -19.81 -20.66
CA LYS A 4 2.85 -20.70 -21.13
C LYS A 4 4.19 -20.28 -20.53
N LYS A 5 5.13 -21.22 -20.41
CA LYS A 5 6.46 -20.95 -19.82
C LYS A 5 7.21 -19.87 -20.60
N GLU A 6 7.08 -19.86 -21.93
CA GLU A 6 7.68 -18.84 -22.80
C GLU A 6 7.21 -17.41 -22.53
N GLU A 7 6.04 -17.22 -21.89
CA GLU A 7 5.46 -15.90 -21.62
C GLU A 7 5.95 -15.28 -20.31
N PHE A 8 6.54 -16.07 -19.39
CA PHE A 8 6.98 -15.58 -18.08
C PHE A 8 7.98 -14.42 -18.15
N PRO A 9 9.01 -14.45 -19.02
CA PRO A 9 9.95 -13.34 -19.13
C PRO A 9 9.26 -12.03 -19.55
N VAL A 10 8.28 -12.11 -20.44
CA VAL A 10 7.52 -10.95 -20.92
C VAL A 10 6.69 -10.35 -19.78
N ILE A 11 5.99 -11.18 -19.00
CA ILE A 11 5.17 -10.70 -17.88
C ILE A 11 6.01 -10.10 -16.76
N LEU A 12 7.13 -10.72 -16.41
CA LEU A 12 8.06 -10.16 -15.40
C LEU A 12 8.64 -8.83 -15.88
N LYS A 13 8.93 -8.70 -17.19
CA LYS A 13 9.32 -7.43 -17.79
C LYS A 13 8.20 -6.39 -17.70
N SER A 14 6.93 -6.79 -17.87
CA SER A 14 5.78 -5.90 -17.70
C SER A 14 5.60 -5.44 -16.25
N LEU A 15 5.82 -6.30 -15.25
CA LEU A 15 5.83 -5.88 -13.83
C LEU A 15 6.95 -4.90 -13.53
N ASN A 16 8.14 -5.11 -14.10
CA ASN A 16 9.24 -4.16 -13.99
C ASN A 16 8.89 -2.82 -14.68
N ALA A 17 8.25 -2.85 -15.85
CA ALA A 17 7.77 -1.65 -16.52
C ALA A 17 6.74 -0.90 -15.68
N LEU A 18 5.80 -1.62 -15.04
CA LEU A 18 4.82 -1.04 -14.13
C LEU A 18 5.49 -0.36 -12.94
N PHE A 19 6.49 -0.99 -12.31
CA PHE A 19 7.28 -0.35 -11.24
C PHE A 19 7.87 0.99 -11.70
N TRP A 20 8.48 1.03 -12.89
CA TRP A 20 9.06 2.27 -13.42
C TRP A 20 8.00 3.32 -13.77
N ILE A 21 6.86 2.91 -14.33
CA ILE A 21 5.75 3.82 -14.59
C ILE A 21 5.27 4.45 -13.28
N LEU A 22 5.06 3.65 -12.23
CA LEU A 22 4.66 4.17 -10.92
C LEU A 22 5.70 5.12 -10.34
N LEU A 23 6.99 4.75 -10.36
CA LEU A 23 8.06 5.58 -9.81
C LEU A 23 8.21 6.90 -10.56
N ILE A 24 8.28 6.87 -11.89
CA ILE A 24 8.47 8.05 -12.74
C ILE A 24 7.25 8.96 -12.64
N THR A 25 6.04 8.42 -12.79
CA THR A 25 4.82 9.25 -12.72
C THR A 25 4.61 9.80 -11.32
N GLY A 26 4.91 9.02 -10.27
CA GLY A 26 4.92 9.50 -8.89
C GLY A 26 5.86 10.69 -8.71
N PHE A 27 7.12 10.54 -9.13
CA PHE A 27 8.11 11.62 -9.05
C PHE A 27 7.68 12.86 -9.83
N VAL A 28 7.29 12.72 -11.10
CA VAL A 28 6.83 13.86 -11.93
C VAL A 28 5.58 14.52 -11.32
N SER A 29 4.63 13.73 -10.81
CA SER A 29 3.40 14.27 -10.21
C SER A 29 3.67 15.11 -8.96
N SER A 30 4.78 14.87 -8.25
CA SER A 30 5.17 15.64 -7.06
C SER A 30 5.53 17.11 -7.36
N PHE A 31 5.74 17.46 -8.63
CA PHE A 31 6.01 18.82 -9.09
C PHE A 31 4.89 19.40 -9.97
N SER A 32 3.76 18.70 -10.11
CA SER A 32 2.69 19.11 -11.00
C SER A 32 1.47 19.64 -10.23
N PRO A 33 1.00 20.88 -10.49
CA PRO A 33 -0.27 21.37 -9.96
C PRO A 33 -1.48 20.64 -10.54
N VAL A 34 -1.32 19.98 -11.68
CA VAL A 34 -2.38 19.28 -12.41
C VAL A 34 -2.19 17.77 -12.26
N ARG A 35 -3.29 17.04 -12.03
CA ARG A 35 -3.26 15.58 -11.95
C ARG A 35 -2.83 14.98 -13.29
N LEU A 36 -1.80 14.13 -13.29
CA LEU A 36 -1.29 13.55 -14.54
C LEU A 36 -2.31 12.64 -15.22
N SER A 37 -3.25 12.04 -14.48
CA SER A 37 -4.35 11.24 -15.03
C SER A 37 -5.17 12.01 -16.08
N ARG A 38 -5.28 13.34 -15.94
CA ARG A 38 -5.99 14.21 -16.89
C ARG A 38 -5.35 14.21 -18.28
N LEU A 39 -4.03 14.06 -18.37
CA LEU A 39 -3.32 13.98 -19.65
C LEU A 39 -3.76 12.77 -20.47
N VAL A 40 -4.31 11.74 -19.82
CA VAL A 40 -4.80 10.53 -20.48
C VAL A 40 -6.31 10.57 -20.61
N SER A 41 -7.05 10.90 -19.54
CA SER A 41 -8.51 10.87 -19.56
C SER A 41 -9.09 11.90 -20.53
N ASP A 42 -8.55 13.12 -20.53
CA ASP A 42 -9.11 14.23 -21.30
C ASP A 42 -8.79 14.15 -22.80
N LEU A 43 -7.89 13.22 -23.21
CA LEU A 43 -7.71 12.87 -24.63
C LEU A 43 -8.94 12.18 -25.22
N TYR A 44 -9.65 11.40 -24.40
CA TYR A 44 -10.82 10.63 -24.84
C TYR A 44 -12.14 11.34 -24.51
N ARG A 45 -12.23 11.92 -23.31
CA ARG A 45 -13.43 12.63 -22.84
C ARG A 45 -13.06 13.62 -21.75
N GLU A 46 -13.61 14.82 -21.79
CA GLU A 46 -13.47 15.79 -20.71
C GLU A 46 -14.01 15.20 -19.40
N SER A 47 -13.12 14.98 -18.43
CA SER A 47 -13.50 14.45 -17.13
C SER A 47 -14.06 15.55 -16.22
N SER A 48 -15.14 15.24 -15.49
CA SER A 48 -15.75 16.11 -14.49
C SER A 48 -14.98 16.15 -13.15
N ASN A 49 -13.94 15.33 -13.00
CA ASN A 49 -13.16 15.25 -11.76
C ASN A 49 -12.30 16.50 -11.52
N TRP A 50 -11.94 16.77 -10.26
CA TRP A 50 -11.09 17.92 -9.93
C TRP A 50 -9.74 17.84 -10.66
N LYS A 51 -9.36 18.91 -11.37
CA LYS A 51 -8.15 18.97 -12.21
C LYS A 51 -6.85 19.10 -11.41
N PHE A 52 -6.91 19.74 -10.24
CA PHE A 52 -5.73 20.08 -9.47
C PHE A 52 -5.34 19.00 -8.46
N THR A 53 -4.04 18.90 -8.20
CA THR A 53 -3.45 18.06 -7.14
C THR A 53 -3.37 18.86 -5.84
N HIS A 54 -3.39 18.17 -4.70
CA HIS A 54 -3.23 18.82 -3.40
C HIS A 54 -1.81 19.40 -3.26
N PRO A 55 -1.67 20.71 -3.00
CA PRO A 55 -0.37 21.31 -2.72
C PRO A 55 0.14 20.84 -1.35
N MET A 56 1.44 20.59 -1.26
CA MET A 56 2.12 20.19 -0.04
C MET A 56 2.98 21.31 0.54
N GLY A 57 3.45 22.24 -0.30
CA GLY A 57 4.24 23.39 0.13
C GLY A 57 5.28 23.78 -0.91
N HIS A 58 6.30 24.51 -0.48
CA HIS A 58 7.41 24.96 -1.33
C HIS A 58 8.75 24.59 -0.68
N VAL A 59 9.70 24.09 -1.47
CA VAL A 59 11.07 23.82 -1.03
C VAL A 59 12.03 24.47 -2.02
N GLY A 60 12.84 25.43 -1.57
CA GLY A 60 13.82 26.10 -2.43
C GLY A 60 13.21 26.81 -3.66
N GLY A 61 11.97 27.31 -3.55
CA GLY A 61 11.24 27.93 -4.67
C GLY A 61 10.46 26.95 -5.57
N LEU A 62 10.61 25.64 -5.37
CA LEU A 62 9.84 24.62 -6.09
C LEU A 62 8.56 24.28 -5.32
N SER A 63 7.41 24.40 -5.97
CA SER A 63 6.13 23.94 -5.43
C SER A 63 6.08 22.41 -5.45
N LEU A 64 5.74 21.82 -4.31
CA LEU A 64 5.54 20.39 -4.13
C LEU A 64 4.06 20.07 -4.01
N TYR A 65 3.68 18.93 -4.57
CA TYR A 65 2.33 18.39 -4.58
C TYR A 65 2.34 16.95 -4.10
N ILE A 66 1.21 16.47 -3.58
CA ILE A 66 1.09 15.06 -3.16
C ILE A 66 1.27 14.15 -4.38
N PRO A 67 2.27 13.25 -4.39
CA PRO A 67 2.46 12.29 -5.46
C PRO A 67 1.24 11.36 -5.58
N ILE A 68 0.60 11.38 -6.74
CA ILE A 68 -0.52 10.49 -7.07
C ILE A 68 -0.31 9.75 -8.40
N GLY A 69 0.80 9.99 -9.08
CA GLY A 69 1.09 9.39 -10.39
C GLY A 69 -0.04 9.62 -11.39
N LEU A 70 -0.46 8.54 -12.05
CA LEU A 70 -1.61 8.53 -12.97
C LEU A 70 -2.93 8.16 -12.27
N MET A 71 -2.97 8.13 -10.94
CA MET A 71 -4.18 7.82 -10.17
C MET A 71 -4.94 9.10 -9.79
N ASN A 72 -6.18 8.94 -9.33
CA ASN A 72 -7.02 10.05 -8.88
C ASN A 72 -6.91 10.33 -7.37
N THR A 73 -6.41 9.38 -6.59
CA THR A 73 -6.24 9.53 -5.14
C THR A 73 -4.85 9.09 -4.69
N HIS A 74 -4.34 9.73 -3.64
CA HIS A 74 -3.06 9.35 -3.04
C HIS A 74 -3.11 7.98 -2.37
N LEU A 75 -4.28 7.57 -1.85
CA LEU A 75 -4.47 6.28 -1.18
C LEU A 75 -4.35 5.13 -2.19
N THR A 76 -5.00 5.23 -3.35
CA THR A 76 -4.91 4.28 -4.46
C THR A 76 -3.47 4.15 -4.94
N PHE A 77 -2.82 5.28 -5.23
CA PHE A 77 -1.42 5.29 -5.68
C PHE A 77 -0.47 4.68 -4.64
N GLY A 78 -0.65 5.01 -3.36
CA GLY A 78 0.07 4.37 -2.26
C GLY A 78 -0.19 2.86 -2.21
N GLY A 79 -1.45 2.44 -2.38
CA GLY A 79 -1.85 1.03 -2.43
C GLY A 79 -1.16 0.23 -3.54
N LEU A 80 -0.86 0.86 -4.67
CA LEU A 80 -0.05 0.27 -5.74
C LEU A 80 1.44 0.23 -5.39
N LEU A 81 1.98 1.32 -4.83
CA LEU A 81 3.41 1.40 -4.45
C LEU A 81 3.81 0.37 -3.40
N GLN A 82 2.94 0.06 -2.42
CA GLN A 82 3.28 -0.91 -1.35
C GLN A 82 3.64 -2.29 -1.91
N PHE A 83 3.05 -2.71 -3.04
CA PHE A 83 3.36 -4.01 -3.64
C PHE A 83 4.82 -4.13 -4.06
N PHE A 84 5.40 -3.03 -4.53
CA PHE A 84 6.77 -2.99 -5.03
C PHE A 84 7.78 -2.59 -3.98
N PHE A 85 7.38 -2.23 -2.76
CA PHE A 85 8.30 -1.71 -1.74
C PHE A 85 9.50 -2.65 -1.43
N PRO A 86 9.32 -3.98 -1.33
CA PRO A 86 10.46 -4.88 -1.12
C PRO A 86 11.48 -4.86 -2.27
N LEU A 87 11.07 -4.55 -3.51
CA LEU A 87 11.94 -4.63 -4.67
C LEU A 87 13.20 -3.72 -4.58
N PRO A 88 13.08 -2.38 -4.48
CA PRO A 88 14.26 -1.51 -4.42
C PRO A 88 15.05 -1.71 -3.11
N VAL A 89 14.38 -1.96 -1.99
CA VAL A 89 15.04 -2.18 -0.68
C VAL A 89 15.97 -3.38 -0.74
N PHE A 90 15.46 -4.53 -1.16
CA PHE A 90 16.22 -5.78 -1.12
C PHE A 90 17.18 -5.93 -2.30
N LEU A 91 16.97 -5.23 -3.42
CA LEU A 91 18.00 -5.10 -4.45
C LEU A 91 19.18 -4.25 -3.97
N PHE A 92 18.93 -3.13 -3.30
CA PHE A 92 19.98 -2.31 -2.69
C PHE A 92 20.78 -3.11 -1.66
N LEU A 93 20.10 -3.71 -0.66
CA LEU A 93 20.76 -4.48 0.40
C LEU A 93 21.62 -5.61 -0.17
N ARG A 94 21.10 -6.36 -1.16
CA ARG A 94 21.86 -7.43 -1.81
C ARG A 94 23.15 -6.92 -2.43
N PHE A 95 23.09 -5.93 -3.32
CA PHE A 95 24.31 -5.45 -3.98
C PHE A 95 25.28 -4.74 -3.03
N PHE A 96 24.75 -4.08 -1.99
CA PHE A 96 25.56 -3.45 -0.96
C PHE A 96 26.38 -4.49 -0.18
N PHE A 97 25.75 -5.56 0.29
CA PHE A 97 26.45 -6.62 1.03
C PHE A 97 27.25 -7.59 0.16
N ASP A 98 26.92 -7.69 -1.13
CA ASP A 98 27.73 -8.38 -2.15
C ASP A 98 28.96 -7.55 -2.57
N HIS A 99 29.21 -6.37 -1.97
CA HIS A 99 30.30 -5.44 -2.27
C HIS A 99 30.32 -4.96 -3.74
N ASN A 100 29.19 -5.06 -4.45
CA ASN A 100 29.05 -4.54 -5.81
C ASN A 100 28.62 -3.07 -5.76
N PHE A 101 29.54 -2.19 -5.33
CA PHE A 101 29.24 -0.79 -5.05
C PHE A 101 28.67 -0.02 -6.24
N LYS A 102 29.06 -0.37 -7.49
CA LYS A 102 28.49 0.24 -8.69
C LYS A 102 26.98 -0.05 -8.79
N ARG A 103 26.57 -1.31 -8.64
CA ARG A 103 25.14 -1.67 -8.67
C ARG A 103 24.41 -1.21 -7.42
N ALA A 104 25.06 -1.24 -6.25
CA ALA A 104 24.50 -0.73 -5.00
C ALA A 104 24.21 0.77 -5.10
N GLY A 105 25.09 1.57 -5.71
CA GLY A 105 24.86 3.00 -5.94
C GLY A 105 23.65 3.27 -6.83
N ILE A 106 23.50 2.54 -7.94
CA ILE A 106 22.32 2.65 -8.82
C ILE A 106 21.04 2.29 -8.07
N GLN A 107 21.02 1.16 -7.36
CA GLN A 107 19.85 0.76 -6.57
C GLN A 107 19.58 1.69 -5.39
N GLY A 108 20.62 2.31 -4.82
CA GLY A 108 20.50 3.33 -3.79
C GLY A 108 19.79 4.59 -4.31
N ILE A 109 20.14 5.07 -5.51
CA ILE A 109 19.43 6.19 -6.13
C ILE A 109 17.96 5.83 -6.38
N ILE A 110 17.68 4.64 -6.93
CA ILE A 110 16.30 4.17 -7.17
C ILE A 110 15.53 4.10 -5.85
N LEU A 111 16.13 3.53 -4.81
CA LEU A 111 15.54 3.43 -3.47
C LEU A 111 15.26 4.83 -2.89
N LEU A 112 16.20 5.78 -3.00
CA LEU A 112 16.00 7.14 -2.51
C LEU A 112 14.86 7.85 -3.24
N THR A 113 14.80 7.75 -4.57
CA THR A 113 13.67 8.31 -5.35
C THR A 113 12.36 7.64 -4.96
N PHE A 114 12.36 6.32 -4.77
CA PHE A 114 11.17 5.58 -4.37
C PHE A 114 10.69 5.97 -2.97
N LEU A 115 11.60 6.07 -1.99
CA LEU A 115 11.30 6.53 -0.64
C LEU A 115 10.81 7.98 -0.62
N TYR A 116 11.38 8.85 -1.46
CA TYR A 116 10.88 10.22 -1.65
C TYR A 116 9.42 10.23 -2.11
N VAL A 117 9.07 9.44 -3.13
CA VAL A 117 7.69 9.35 -3.63
C VAL A 117 6.75 8.78 -2.57
N VAL A 118 7.12 7.70 -1.89
CA VAL A 118 6.30 7.09 -0.82
C VAL A 118 6.09 8.05 0.35
N PHE A 119 7.16 8.74 0.77
CA PHE A 119 7.10 9.68 1.89
C PHE A 119 6.18 10.87 1.58
N LEU A 120 6.32 11.50 0.42
CA LEU A 120 5.46 12.62 0.02
C LEU A 120 4.02 12.19 -0.26
N ASN A 121 3.79 10.96 -0.74
CA ASN A 121 2.44 10.43 -0.97
C ASN A 121 1.63 10.35 0.34
N ASN A 122 2.29 10.07 1.47
CA ASN A 122 1.73 10.13 2.83
C ASN A 122 0.48 9.24 3.05
N ALA A 123 0.32 8.16 2.25
CA ALA A 123 -0.68 7.13 2.50
C ALA A 123 -0.21 6.19 3.62
N ARG A 124 -0.52 6.55 4.87
CA ARG A 124 -0.07 5.84 6.09
C ARG A 124 -0.38 4.35 6.07
N SER A 125 -1.58 3.96 5.63
CA SER A 125 -2.00 2.56 5.50
C SER A 125 -1.05 1.78 4.59
N SER A 126 -0.74 2.32 3.41
CA SER A 126 0.22 1.74 2.47
C SER A 126 1.63 1.68 3.04
N MET A 127 2.11 2.73 3.74
CA MET A 127 3.43 2.72 4.37
C MET A 127 3.57 1.60 5.41
N LEU A 128 2.53 1.38 6.21
CA LEU A 128 2.47 0.27 7.16
C LEU A 128 2.47 -1.10 6.45
N GLY A 129 1.71 -1.24 5.36
CA GLY A 129 1.75 -2.44 4.52
C GLY A 129 3.12 -2.69 3.88
N ALA A 130 3.79 -1.64 3.42
CA ALA A 130 5.15 -1.68 2.87
C ALA A 130 6.18 -2.14 3.91
N ILE A 131 6.09 -1.64 5.15
CA ILE A 131 6.92 -2.08 6.27
C ILE A 131 6.67 -3.57 6.55
N PHE A 132 5.41 -3.99 6.67
CA PHE A 132 5.04 -5.38 6.90
C PHE A 132 5.54 -6.31 5.78
N SER A 133 5.45 -5.86 4.52
CA SER A 133 5.98 -6.58 3.36
C SER A 133 7.49 -6.74 3.42
N SER A 134 8.19 -5.70 3.86
CA SER A 134 9.64 -5.72 4.00
C SER A 134 10.09 -6.61 5.15
N ILE A 135 9.37 -6.62 6.28
CA ILE A 135 9.60 -7.56 7.38
C ILE A 135 9.41 -8.99 6.89
N THR A 136 8.33 -9.27 6.15
CA THR A 136 8.08 -10.60 5.58
C THR A 136 9.19 -11.02 4.62
N ALA A 137 9.61 -10.13 3.71
CA ALA A 137 10.73 -10.38 2.81
C ALA A 137 12.04 -10.65 3.57
N PHE A 138 12.32 -9.90 4.65
CA PHE A 138 13.50 -10.11 5.49
C PHE A 138 13.47 -11.46 6.21
N LEU A 139 12.33 -11.83 6.81
CA LEU A 139 12.16 -13.11 7.48
C LEU A 139 12.34 -14.28 6.50
N VAL A 140 11.72 -14.21 5.32
CA VAL A 140 11.83 -15.28 4.33
C VAL A 140 13.22 -15.33 3.71
N LEU A 141 13.74 -14.23 3.17
CA LEU A 141 15.03 -14.24 2.45
C LEU A 141 16.23 -14.34 3.39
N GLY A 142 16.19 -13.70 4.57
CA GLY A 142 17.29 -13.69 5.53
C GLY A 142 17.28 -14.87 6.49
N VAL A 143 16.14 -15.17 7.12
CA VAL A 143 16.07 -16.19 8.18
C VAL A 143 15.79 -17.57 7.61
N VAL A 144 14.72 -17.69 6.79
CA VAL A 144 14.28 -18.99 6.26
C VAL A 144 15.21 -19.49 5.15
N ARG A 145 15.47 -18.66 4.13
CA ARG A 145 16.25 -19.05 2.95
C ARG A 145 17.75 -18.77 3.08
N LYS A 146 18.17 -17.95 4.04
CA LYS A 146 19.57 -17.57 4.28
C LYS A 146 20.27 -17.00 3.03
N GLU A 147 19.52 -16.32 2.17
CA GLU A 147 20.01 -15.66 0.95
C GLU A 147 20.63 -14.27 1.24
N LEU A 148 20.54 -13.80 2.49
CA LEU A 148 21.01 -12.49 2.93
C LEU A 148 21.80 -12.60 4.25
N PRO A 149 22.79 -11.72 4.47
CA PRO A 149 23.54 -11.68 5.72
C PRO A 149 22.72 -11.02 6.84
N THR A 150 21.83 -11.79 7.45
CA THR A 150 20.84 -11.35 8.46
C THR A 150 21.44 -10.49 9.57
N THR A 151 22.55 -10.91 10.19
CA THR A 151 23.19 -10.13 11.27
C THR A 151 23.68 -8.77 10.80
N LYS A 152 24.28 -8.68 9.60
CA LYS A 152 24.77 -7.41 9.04
C LYS A 152 23.62 -6.48 8.70
N ILE A 153 22.52 -7.01 8.16
CA ILE A 153 21.30 -6.24 7.87
C ILE A 153 20.69 -5.70 9.17
N LEU A 154 20.56 -6.52 10.21
CA LEU A 154 20.01 -6.07 11.49
C LEU A 154 20.86 -4.95 12.10
N LEU A 155 22.18 -5.09 12.10
CA LEU A 155 23.10 -4.04 12.57
C LEU A 155 23.00 -2.76 11.74
N PHE A 156 22.91 -2.89 10.41
CA PHE A 156 22.74 -1.75 9.51
C PHE A 156 21.40 -1.04 9.72
N ALA A 157 20.32 -1.80 9.87
CA ALA A 157 18.99 -1.27 10.13
C ALA A 157 18.91 -0.59 11.50
N SER A 158 19.46 -1.20 12.55
CA SER A 158 19.53 -0.60 13.88
C SER A 158 20.39 0.65 13.89
N GLY A 159 21.54 0.65 13.21
CA GLY A 159 22.42 1.81 13.09
C GLY A 159 21.72 2.97 12.39
N THR A 160 21.00 2.67 11.30
CA THR A 160 20.22 3.66 10.55
C THR A 160 19.07 4.22 11.40
N LEU A 161 18.33 3.36 12.11
CA LEU A 161 17.23 3.78 13.00
C LEU A 161 17.76 4.68 14.12
N THR A 162 18.85 4.29 14.78
CA THR A 162 19.49 5.10 15.83
C THR A 162 19.94 6.45 15.29
N LEU A 163 20.56 6.50 14.11
CA LEU A 163 20.94 7.75 13.46
C LEU A 163 19.73 8.63 13.18
N LEU A 164 18.66 8.08 12.61
CA LEU A 164 17.41 8.82 12.34
C LEU A 164 16.75 9.33 13.62
N LEU A 165 16.78 8.55 14.71
CA LEU A 165 16.28 8.98 16.02
C LEU A 165 17.11 10.13 16.59
N ILE A 166 18.44 10.04 16.54
CA ILE A 166 19.33 11.12 16.99
C ILE A 166 19.10 12.39 16.17
N LEU A 167 19.01 12.26 14.84
CA LEU A 167 18.71 13.39 13.96
C LEU A 167 17.33 13.98 14.24
N GLY A 168 16.30 13.15 14.45
CA GLY A 168 14.96 13.60 14.80
C GLY A 168 14.92 14.36 16.12
N ILE A 169 15.60 13.85 17.15
CA ILE A 169 15.74 14.51 18.45
C ILE A 169 16.50 15.83 18.30
N ALA A 170 17.64 15.84 17.60
CA ALA A 170 18.42 17.05 17.37
C ALA A 170 17.60 18.12 16.62
N LEU A 171 16.85 17.72 15.60
CA LEU A 171 15.97 18.62 14.86
C LEU A 171 14.81 19.14 15.72
N SER A 172 14.29 18.36 16.67
CA SER A 172 13.20 18.80 17.57
C SER A 172 13.56 20.01 18.44
N PHE A 173 14.85 20.25 18.68
CA PHE A 173 15.35 21.43 19.40
C PHE A 173 15.50 22.68 18.51
N THR A 174 15.26 22.56 17.21
CA THR A 174 15.36 23.68 16.26
C THR A 174 13.98 24.14 15.80
N GLN A 175 13.79 25.45 15.58
CA GLN A 175 12.53 25.98 15.04
C GLN A 175 12.19 25.39 13.66
N ALA A 176 13.21 25.15 12.82
CA ALA A 176 13.04 24.52 11.52
C ALA A 176 12.61 23.05 11.63
N GLY A 177 13.20 22.31 12.57
CA GLY A 177 12.84 20.91 12.80
C GLY A 177 11.48 20.74 13.47
N GLN A 178 11.06 21.63 14.36
CA GLN A 178 9.69 21.63 14.92
C GLN A 178 8.63 21.73 13.82
N LYS A 179 8.83 22.60 12.82
CA LYS A 179 7.93 22.71 11.65
C LYS A 179 7.84 21.43 10.81
N ILE A 180 8.87 20.58 10.84
CA ILE A 180 8.91 19.29 10.13
C ILE A 180 8.32 18.18 11.02
N ILE A 181 8.57 18.23 12.32
CA ILE A 181 8.26 17.21 13.31
C ILE A 181 6.80 17.30 13.77
N ASP A 182 6.28 18.50 14.06
CA ASP A 182 4.93 18.68 14.59
C ASP A 182 3.82 18.11 13.68
N PRO A 183 3.89 18.25 12.34
CA PRO A 183 2.95 17.59 11.43
C PRO A 183 3.06 16.06 11.42
N LEU A 184 4.25 15.51 11.67
CA LEU A 184 4.48 14.05 11.73
C LEU A 184 3.83 13.43 12.97
N PHE A 185 3.78 14.17 14.08
CA PHE A 185 3.16 13.73 15.34
C PHE A 185 1.66 14.07 15.48
N GLY A 186 1.03 14.55 14.41
CA GLY A 186 -0.42 14.44 14.24
C GLY A 186 -1.28 15.50 14.95
N LYS A 187 -0.72 16.64 15.38
CA LYS A 187 -1.51 17.70 16.04
C LYS A 187 -2.60 18.34 15.16
N GLU A 188 -2.62 18.12 13.84
CA GLU A 188 -3.54 18.81 12.92
C GLU A 188 -4.18 17.95 11.80
N LYS A 189 -4.27 16.62 11.95
CA LYS A 189 -4.95 15.79 10.92
C LYS A 189 -6.38 15.43 11.32
N HIS A 190 -7.33 16.29 10.98
CA HIS A 190 -8.78 16.05 11.15
C HIS A 190 -9.28 14.76 10.46
N THR A 191 -8.57 14.26 9.43
CA THR A 191 -9.00 13.11 8.63
C THR A 191 -9.01 11.75 9.36
N ASP A 192 -8.17 11.54 10.38
CA ASP A 192 -8.16 10.26 11.10
C ASP A 192 -9.33 10.13 12.09
N SER A 193 -9.83 11.26 12.62
CA SER A 193 -11.03 11.28 13.47
C SER A 193 -12.32 10.86 12.74
N GLY A 194 -12.37 11.06 11.41
CA GLY A 194 -13.51 10.68 10.58
C GLY A 194 -13.78 9.17 10.58
N ARG A 195 -12.75 8.34 10.79
CA ARG A 195 -12.88 6.87 10.82
C ARG A 195 -13.75 6.41 11.99
N THR A 196 -13.69 7.11 13.12
CA THR A 196 -14.51 6.77 14.29
C THR A 196 -16.00 6.86 13.96
N PHE A 197 -16.44 7.90 13.25
CA PHE A 197 -17.84 8.05 12.81
C PHE A 197 -18.23 7.06 11.70
N ILE A 198 -17.29 6.73 10.82
CA ILE A 198 -17.50 5.67 9.82
C ILE A 198 -17.73 4.33 10.51
N TRP A 199 -16.90 3.96 11.49
CA TRP A 199 -17.01 2.69 12.20
C TRP A 199 -18.21 2.64 13.13
N ASP A 200 -18.53 3.74 13.79
CA ASP A 200 -19.72 3.87 14.60
C ASP A 200 -21.01 3.58 13.80
N SER A 201 -21.07 4.01 12.54
CA SER A 201 -22.17 3.65 11.63
C SER A 201 -22.03 2.26 11.00
N THR A 202 -20.83 1.68 10.95
CA THR A 202 -20.59 0.34 10.37
C THR A 202 -20.88 -0.80 11.35
N PHE A 203 -20.56 -0.63 12.63
CA PHE A 203 -20.71 -1.68 13.63
C PHE A 203 -22.16 -2.15 13.86
N PRO A 204 -23.19 -1.29 13.80
CA PRO A 204 -24.58 -1.73 13.81
C PRO A 204 -24.90 -2.73 12.70
N LEU A 205 -24.44 -2.48 11.47
CA LEU A 205 -24.66 -3.41 10.34
C LEU A 205 -24.05 -4.79 10.62
N MET A 206 -22.82 -4.83 11.16
CA MET A 206 -22.15 -6.08 11.54
C MET A 206 -22.87 -6.81 12.68
N LYS A 207 -23.35 -6.07 13.68
CA LYS A 207 -24.04 -6.61 14.85
C LYS A 207 -25.40 -7.19 14.46
N ASP A 208 -26.13 -6.51 13.59
CA ASP A 208 -27.49 -6.86 13.22
C ASP A 208 -27.53 -7.93 12.11
N ASN A 209 -26.47 -8.03 11.31
CA ASN A 209 -26.38 -8.96 10.18
C ASN A 209 -25.10 -9.84 10.18
N PRO A 210 -24.75 -10.52 11.29
CA PRO A 210 -23.43 -11.17 11.42
C PRO A 210 -23.25 -12.39 10.50
N PHE A 211 -24.31 -13.08 10.09
CA PHE A 211 -24.20 -14.35 9.37
C PHE A 211 -23.97 -14.18 7.88
N ILE A 212 -24.70 -13.28 7.22
CA ILE A 212 -24.65 -13.10 5.76
C ILE A 212 -24.35 -11.65 5.34
N GLY A 213 -24.21 -10.74 6.31
CA GLY A 213 -24.04 -9.32 6.07
C GLY A 213 -25.29 -8.69 5.46
N VAL A 214 -25.17 -7.40 5.10
CA VAL A 214 -26.25 -6.65 4.44
C VAL A 214 -26.34 -6.96 2.93
N GLY A 215 -25.39 -7.71 2.38
CA GLY A 215 -25.30 -8.05 0.97
C GLY A 215 -24.55 -6.99 0.13
N PRO A 216 -23.91 -7.41 -0.97
CA PRO A 216 -23.16 -6.51 -1.85
C PRO A 216 -24.08 -5.46 -2.47
N GLY A 217 -23.60 -4.22 -2.57
CA GLY A 217 -24.36 -3.07 -3.09
C GLY A 217 -25.35 -2.44 -2.09
N ASN A 218 -25.59 -3.04 -0.93
CA ASN A 218 -26.48 -2.47 0.09
C ASN A 218 -25.75 -1.60 1.14
N TYR A 219 -24.42 -1.67 1.22
CA TYR A 219 -23.62 -1.00 2.26
C TYR A 219 -23.96 0.49 2.39
N ASP A 220 -23.97 1.24 1.28
CA ASP A 220 -24.22 2.68 1.30
C ASP A 220 -25.61 3.04 1.85
N ARG A 221 -26.63 2.27 1.44
CA ARG A 221 -28.02 2.46 1.89
C ARG A 221 -28.16 2.15 3.39
N GLU A 222 -27.59 1.04 3.83
CA GLU A 222 -27.70 0.64 5.25
C GLU A 222 -26.87 1.55 6.16
N ILE A 223 -25.72 2.04 5.71
CA ILE A 223 -24.95 3.08 6.41
C ILE A 223 -25.74 4.38 6.53
N GLU A 224 -26.41 4.82 5.46
CA GLU A 224 -27.24 6.03 5.51
C GLU A 224 -28.38 5.88 6.54
N ARG A 225 -29.03 4.72 6.55
CA ARG A 225 -30.05 4.40 7.56
C ARG A 225 -29.47 4.45 8.97
N SER A 226 -28.36 3.76 9.22
CA SER A 226 -27.70 3.75 10.52
C SER A 226 -27.31 5.16 10.98
N ARG A 227 -26.75 5.99 10.08
CA ARG A 227 -26.39 7.38 10.39
C ARG A 227 -27.58 8.26 10.72
N LYS A 228 -28.71 8.11 10.02
CA LYS A 228 -29.95 8.84 10.31
C LYS A 228 -30.49 8.47 11.68
N GLU A 229 -30.62 7.18 11.95
CA GLU A 229 -31.07 6.68 13.26
C GLU A 229 -30.18 7.20 14.41
N HIS A 230 -28.85 7.21 14.20
CA HIS A 230 -27.93 7.73 15.22
C HIS A 230 -28.01 9.25 15.39
N SER A 231 -28.17 9.99 14.29
CA SER A 231 -28.29 11.46 14.30
C SER A 231 -29.61 11.94 14.91
N GLU A 232 -30.69 11.17 14.76
CA GLU A 232 -31.96 11.46 15.42
C GLU A 232 -31.85 11.34 16.94
N LYS A 233 -31.06 10.37 17.42
CA LYS A 233 -30.77 10.16 18.83
C LYS A 233 -29.77 11.18 19.39
N TYR A 234 -28.73 11.51 18.62
CA TYR A 234 -27.65 12.44 19.00
C TYR A 234 -27.49 13.52 17.93
N ARG A 235 -28.32 14.57 18.02
CA ARG A 235 -28.40 15.63 17.00
C ARG A 235 -27.09 16.37 16.78
N GLU A 236 -26.26 16.46 17.81
CA GLU A 236 -24.92 17.05 17.76
C GLU A 236 -23.95 16.30 16.83
N LEU A 237 -24.23 15.03 16.51
CA LEU A 237 -23.39 14.20 15.65
C LEU A 237 -23.71 14.34 14.16
N TYR A 238 -24.84 14.96 13.80
CA TYR A 238 -25.34 15.05 12.42
C TYR A 238 -24.27 15.60 11.46
N TYR A 239 -23.61 16.70 11.83
CA TYR A 239 -22.56 17.33 11.01
C TYR A 239 -21.39 16.38 10.71
N PHE A 240 -20.98 15.56 11.68
CA PHE A 240 -19.85 14.63 11.51
C PHE A 240 -20.21 13.47 10.59
N TYR A 241 -21.44 12.94 10.68
CA TYR A 241 -21.90 11.91 9.75
C TYR A 241 -22.13 12.44 8.33
N GLU A 242 -22.52 13.70 8.17
CA GLU A 242 -22.69 14.33 6.87
C GLU A 242 -21.35 14.59 6.15
N THR A 243 -20.32 14.95 6.90
CA THR A 243 -19.00 15.32 6.35
C THR A 243 -18.04 14.14 6.15
N THR A 244 -18.41 12.93 6.57
CA THR A 244 -17.58 11.72 6.44
C THR A 244 -18.02 10.83 5.27
N GLN A 245 -17.04 10.19 4.61
CA GLN A 245 -17.28 9.31 3.47
C GLN A 245 -18.23 8.15 3.81
N ARG A 246 -19.10 7.76 2.87
CA ARG A 246 -20.13 6.72 3.03
C ARG A 246 -19.85 5.41 2.30
N GLY A 247 -19.02 5.45 1.26
CA GLY A 247 -18.84 4.34 0.31
C GLY A 247 -18.22 3.06 0.86
N HIS A 248 -17.47 3.12 1.97
CA HIS A 248 -16.81 1.95 2.55
C HIS A 248 -16.33 2.21 3.98
N ALA A 249 -16.01 1.14 4.74
CA ALA A 249 -15.63 1.22 6.15
C ALA A 249 -14.19 1.73 6.40
N HIS A 250 -13.42 2.00 5.35
CA HIS A 250 -11.98 2.29 5.42
C HIS A 250 -11.17 1.25 6.21
N ASN A 251 -11.65 0.01 6.23
CA ASN A 251 -11.03 -1.18 6.78
C ASN A 251 -11.65 -2.37 6.03
N ASP A 252 -10.84 -3.14 5.31
CA ASP A 252 -11.30 -4.28 4.52
C ASP A 252 -12.04 -5.32 5.37
N TYR A 253 -11.60 -5.55 6.60
CA TYR A 253 -12.19 -6.52 7.53
C TYR A 253 -13.59 -6.09 7.98
N PHE A 254 -13.74 -4.83 8.41
CA PHE A 254 -15.03 -4.29 8.82
C PHE A 254 -16.00 -4.21 7.63
N HIS A 255 -15.51 -3.77 6.47
CA HIS A 255 -16.33 -3.67 5.28
C HIS A 255 -16.81 -5.05 4.81
N LEU A 256 -15.90 -6.02 4.66
CA LEU A 256 -16.25 -7.38 4.25
C LEU A 256 -17.17 -8.06 5.26
N PHE A 257 -16.98 -7.85 6.56
CA PHE A 257 -17.87 -8.41 7.56
C PHE A 257 -19.27 -7.76 7.54
N ALA A 258 -19.35 -6.44 7.39
CA ALA A 258 -20.64 -5.75 7.24
C ALA A 258 -21.40 -6.22 5.99
N VAL A 259 -20.70 -6.41 4.87
CA VAL A 259 -21.31 -6.77 3.58
C VAL A 259 -21.63 -8.25 3.46
N PHE A 260 -20.75 -9.15 3.93
CA PHE A 260 -20.85 -10.59 3.68
C PHE A 260 -20.93 -11.46 4.94
N GLY A 261 -20.89 -10.87 6.13
CA GLY A 261 -20.94 -11.61 7.40
C GLY A 261 -19.74 -12.54 7.60
N PHE A 262 -19.91 -13.53 8.49
CA PHE A 262 -18.87 -14.51 8.83
C PHE A 262 -18.25 -15.22 7.61
N PRO A 263 -19.01 -15.64 6.58
CA PRO A 263 -18.43 -16.26 5.38
C PRO A 263 -17.39 -15.38 4.70
N GLY A 264 -17.67 -14.08 4.52
CA GLY A 264 -16.75 -13.16 3.85
C GLY A 264 -15.44 -12.99 4.62
N ILE A 265 -15.52 -12.77 5.93
CA ILE A 265 -14.31 -12.55 6.75
C ILE A 265 -13.46 -13.82 6.84
N PHE A 266 -14.07 -15.00 6.98
CA PHE A 266 -13.32 -16.25 7.04
C PHE A 266 -12.65 -16.59 5.70
N LEU A 267 -13.32 -16.36 4.58
CA LEU A 267 -12.70 -16.54 3.26
C LEU A 267 -11.54 -15.57 3.04
N PHE A 268 -11.68 -14.32 3.48
CA PHE A 268 -10.62 -13.31 3.37
C PHE A 268 -9.40 -13.67 4.23
N LEU A 269 -9.63 -14.09 5.48
CA LEU A 269 -8.56 -14.56 6.39
C LEU A 269 -7.90 -15.84 5.86
N PHE A 270 -8.68 -16.76 5.32
CA PHE A 270 -8.17 -17.98 4.70
C PHE A 270 -7.28 -17.66 3.49
N LEU A 271 -7.73 -16.78 2.60
CA LEU A 271 -6.96 -16.31 1.46
C LEU A 271 -5.62 -15.71 1.91
N GLY A 272 -5.65 -14.79 2.87
CA GLY A 272 -4.44 -14.16 3.40
C GLY A 272 -3.48 -15.16 4.04
N THR A 273 -4.01 -16.07 4.85
CA THR A 273 -3.21 -17.11 5.54
C THR A 273 -2.55 -18.07 4.54
N GLU A 274 -3.31 -18.55 3.56
CA GLU A 274 -2.79 -19.47 2.54
C GLU A 274 -1.74 -18.79 1.66
N LEU A 275 -1.96 -17.52 1.32
CA LEU A 275 -1.02 -16.74 0.53
C LEU A 275 0.28 -16.49 1.32
N TYR A 276 0.18 -16.14 2.60
CA TYR A 276 1.34 -15.98 3.49
C TYR A 276 2.14 -17.29 3.64
N ARG A 277 1.43 -18.42 3.85
CA ARG A 277 2.04 -19.74 3.89
C ARG A 277 2.84 -20.03 2.62
N ARG A 278 2.25 -19.77 1.44
CA ARG A 278 2.92 -19.96 0.14
C ARG A 278 4.13 -19.04 -0.04
N LEU A 279 4.07 -17.77 0.37
CA LEU A 279 5.22 -16.86 0.29
C LEU A 279 6.43 -17.39 1.08
N ILE A 280 6.19 -18.03 2.22
CA ILE A 280 7.24 -18.66 3.03
C ILE A 280 7.76 -19.93 2.36
N THR A 281 6.86 -20.83 1.92
CA THR A 281 7.25 -22.18 1.48
C THR A 281 7.74 -22.25 0.02
N THR A 282 7.28 -21.36 -0.86
CA THR A 282 7.66 -21.41 -2.28
C THR A 282 9.03 -20.79 -2.51
N ASN A 283 10.00 -21.58 -2.94
CA ASN A 283 11.34 -21.10 -3.26
C ASN A 283 11.49 -20.62 -4.73
N LEU A 284 11.01 -19.41 -5.02
CA LEU A 284 11.26 -18.73 -6.30
C LEU A 284 12.66 -18.07 -6.30
N PRO A 285 13.29 -17.87 -7.48
CA PRO A 285 14.54 -17.11 -7.57
C PRO A 285 14.44 -15.76 -6.84
N TYR A 286 15.50 -15.37 -6.12
CA TYR A 286 15.54 -14.15 -5.29
C TYR A 286 14.83 -12.95 -5.94
N LYS A 287 15.23 -12.58 -7.16
CA LYS A 287 14.70 -11.41 -7.87
C LYS A 287 13.20 -11.53 -8.16
N HIS A 288 12.70 -12.73 -8.46
CA HIS A 288 11.29 -12.94 -8.73
C HIS A 288 10.47 -12.87 -7.44
N SER A 289 11.00 -13.44 -6.34
CA SER A 289 10.34 -13.39 -5.02
C SER A 289 10.03 -11.96 -4.56
N LEU A 290 10.89 -11.00 -4.89
CA LEU A 290 10.72 -9.59 -4.50
C LEU A 290 9.41 -8.95 -4.98
N TYR A 291 8.88 -9.38 -6.13
CA TYR A 291 7.61 -8.86 -6.66
C TYR A 291 6.38 -9.33 -5.87
N PHE A 292 6.51 -10.38 -5.06
CA PHE A 292 5.36 -11.03 -4.42
C PHE A 292 5.27 -10.77 -2.92
N PHE A 293 6.35 -10.35 -2.26
CA PHE A 293 6.29 -10.04 -0.82
C PHE A 293 5.33 -8.89 -0.50
N GLY A 294 5.08 -7.99 -1.44
CA GLY A 294 4.05 -6.94 -1.33
C GLY A 294 2.64 -7.46 -1.05
N LEU A 295 2.32 -8.70 -1.47
CA LEU A 295 1.02 -9.33 -1.20
C LEU A 295 0.76 -9.50 0.30
N SER A 296 1.81 -9.66 1.12
CA SER A 296 1.66 -9.77 2.57
C SER A 296 1.25 -8.44 3.21
N GLY A 297 1.79 -7.31 2.72
CA GLY A 297 1.44 -5.98 3.19
C GLY A 297 0.02 -5.56 2.86
N PHE A 298 -0.56 -6.07 1.78
CA PHE A 298 -1.92 -5.77 1.35
C PHE A 298 -2.96 -6.08 2.44
N PHE A 299 -2.87 -7.25 3.08
CA PHE A 299 -3.78 -7.62 4.18
C PHE A 299 -3.57 -6.76 5.43
N PHE A 300 -2.32 -6.38 5.73
CA PHE A 300 -2.01 -5.54 6.88
C PHE A 300 -2.49 -4.09 6.66
N SER A 301 -2.28 -3.55 5.47
CA SER A 301 -2.74 -2.22 5.12
C SER A 301 -4.27 -2.14 4.99
N GLY A 302 -4.92 -3.26 4.68
CA GLY A 302 -6.36 -3.45 4.74
C GLY A 302 -6.99 -3.25 6.13
N LEU A 303 -6.21 -3.30 7.23
CA LEU A 303 -6.69 -2.93 8.56
C LEU A 303 -7.00 -1.42 8.68
N PHE A 304 -6.41 -0.63 7.78
CA PHE A 304 -6.47 0.83 7.82
C PHE A 304 -7.03 1.43 6.53
N GLN A 305 -7.40 0.62 5.54
CA GLN A 305 -7.99 1.10 4.30
C GLN A 305 -8.82 -0.01 3.65
N CYS A 306 -9.76 0.33 2.78
CA CYS A 306 -10.47 -0.64 1.96
C CYS A 306 -9.73 -0.87 0.63
N TYR A 307 -8.57 -1.52 0.65
CA TYR A 307 -7.80 -1.76 -0.59
C TYR A 307 -8.38 -2.90 -1.43
N PHE A 308 -9.16 -3.79 -0.83
CA PHE A 308 -9.87 -4.84 -1.54
C PHE A 308 -11.07 -4.32 -2.34
N GLN A 309 -11.57 -3.12 -1.99
CA GLN A 309 -12.64 -2.41 -2.69
C GLN A 309 -12.12 -1.37 -3.70
N ASP A 310 -10.82 -1.12 -3.72
CA ASP A 310 -10.17 -0.21 -4.67
C ASP A 310 -9.80 -1.01 -5.93
N ASP A 311 -10.51 -0.75 -7.04
CA ASP A 311 -10.42 -1.51 -8.28
C ASP A 311 -8.99 -1.55 -8.83
N GLU A 312 -8.30 -0.40 -8.84
CA GLU A 312 -6.94 -0.31 -9.34
C GLU A 312 -5.96 -1.14 -8.51
N VAL A 313 -6.08 -1.10 -7.18
CA VAL A 313 -5.21 -1.87 -6.27
C VAL A 313 -5.54 -3.36 -6.32
N VAL A 314 -6.81 -3.74 -6.33
CA VAL A 314 -7.23 -5.15 -6.30
C VAL A 314 -6.95 -5.87 -7.62
N ILE A 315 -6.98 -5.18 -8.76
CA ILE A 315 -6.54 -5.74 -10.06
C ILE A 315 -5.07 -6.16 -9.98
N LEU A 316 -4.19 -5.29 -9.47
CA LEU A 316 -2.78 -5.62 -9.31
C LEU A 316 -2.59 -6.78 -8.31
N PHE A 317 -3.34 -6.79 -7.21
CA PHE A 317 -3.37 -7.90 -6.25
C PHE A 317 -3.64 -9.23 -6.95
N TRP A 318 -4.72 -9.33 -7.74
CA TRP A 318 -5.09 -10.57 -8.43
C TRP A 318 -4.08 -10.98 -9.51
N ILE A 319 -3.52 -10.03 -10.25
CA ILE A 319 -2.44 -10.29 -11.22
C ILE A 319 -1.22 -10.90 -10.52
N LEU A 320 -0.79 -10.32 -9.40
CA LEU A 320 0.34 -10.81 -8.62
C LEU A 320 0.05 -12.19 -8.01
N CYS A 321 -1.16 -12.42 -7.50
CA CYS A 321 -1.59 -13.74 -7.00
C CYS A 321 -1.53 -14.81 -8.09
N GLY A 322 -2.14 -14.53 -9.25
CA GLY A 322 -2.18 -15.46 -10.38
C GLY A 322 -0.78 -15.80 -10.89
N LEU A 323 0.08 -14.79 -11.05
CA LEU A 323 1.47 -14.99 -11.47
C LEU A 323 2.28 -15.75 -10.43
N PHE A 324 2.12 -15.43 -9.14
CA PHE A 324 2.80 -16.12 -8.05
C PHE A 324 2.45 -17.61 -8.03
N LEU A 325 1.17 -17.94 -8.11
CA LEU A 325 0.69 -19.32 -8.15
C LEU A 325 1.24 -20.08 -9.37
N ARG A 326 1.24 -19.44 -10.55
CA ARG A 326 1.74 -20.05 -11.78
C ARG A 326 3.25 -20.33 -11.72
N LEU A 327 4.05 -19.37 -11.26
CA LEU A 327 5.49 -19.55 -11.09
C LEU A 327 5.81 -20.59 -10.00
N SER A 328 5.01 -20.65 -8.94
CA SER A 328 5.13 -21.65 -7.88
C SER A 328 4.91 -23.07 -8.41
N LYS A 329 3.85 -23.26 -9.21
CA LYS A 329 3.52 -24.56 -9.82
C LYS A 329 4.63 -25.02 -10.77
N GLU A 330 5.10 -24.12 -11.64
CA GLU A 330 6.20 -24.42 -12.56
C GLU A 330 7.46 -24.92 -11.83
N LYS A 331 7.81 -24.24 -10.72
CA LYS A 331 8.96 -24.64 -9.92
C LYS A 331 8.78 -26.04 -9.32
N SER A 332 7.58 -26.35 -8.83
CA SER A 332 7.24 -27.68 -8.32
C SER A 332 7.38 -28.75 -9.40
N ASP A 333 6.81 -28.52 -10.58
CA ASP A 333 6.85 -29.47 -11.70
C ASP A 333 8.29 -29.72 -12.17
N SER A 334 9.13 -28.68 -12.19
CA SER A 334 10.56 -28.81 -12.53
C SER A 334 11.39 -29.62 -11.53
N ILE A 335 10.94 -29.73 -10.27
CA ILE A 335 11.62 -30.53 -9.24
C ILE A 335 11.21 -32.01 -9.36
N VAL A 336 9.96 -32.29 -9.76
CA VAL A 336 9.45 -33.66 -9.93
C VAL A 336 9.94 -34.31 -11.23
N ALA A 337 10.32 -33.50 -12.23
CA ALA A 337 10.82 -33.97 -13.52
C ALA A 337 12.32 -34.35 -13.53
N ILE A 338 13.03 -34.17 -12.42
CA ILE A 338 14.44 -34.54 -12.19
C ILE A 338 14.46 -35.74 -11.25
#